data_AF-V4XV27-F1
#
_entry.id   AF-V4XV27-F1
#
_cell.length_a   1.000
_cell.length_b   1.000
_cell.length_c   1.000
_cell.angle_alpha   90.00
_cell.angle_beta   90.00
_cell.angle_gamma   90.00
#
_symmetry.space_group_name_H-M   'P 1'
#
loop_
_entity.id
_entity.type
_entity.pdbx_description
1 polymer ?
#
loop_
_entity_poly.entity_id
_entity_poly.type
_entity_poly.pdbx_seq_one_letter_code
_entity_poly.pdbx_strand_id
1 'polypeptide(L)'
;MLRSHARALRDEARATDERRLLVCAGERTPSFSAALDAVDAVVTPDDRVTVVSTRDDADPPGDSVRPERATSLLGSTRDAVVLDAGADFSPTLLGQVVG
;
A
#
# COMPACT_ATOMS: atom_id res chain seq x y z
N MET A 1 1.65 16.75 6.03
CA MET A 1 2.61 16.69 4.92
C MET A 1 2.47 15.40 4.11
N LEU A 2 2.52 14.20 4.71
CA LEU A 2 2.35 12.94 3.95
C LEU A 2 1.00 12.84 3.22
N ARG A 3 -0.11 13.15 3.91
CA ARG A 3 -1.46 13.18 3.32
C ARG A 3 -1.57 14.06 2.06
N SER A 4 -0.88 15.20 2.02
CA SER A 4 -0.90 16.08 0.84
C SER A 4 -0.04 15.54 -0.32
N HIS A 5 1.08 14.86 -0.02
CA HIS A 5 1.87 14.16 -1.04
C HIS A 5 1.08 12.99 -1.63
N ALA A 6 0.39 12.21 -0.79
CA ALA A 6 -0.45 11.11 -1.26
C ALA A 6 -1.55 11.60 -2.22
N ARG A 7 -2.21 12.72 -1.91
CA ARG A 7 -3.22 13.32 -2.79
C ARG A 7 -2.64 13.73 -4.14
N ALA A 8 -1.51 14.43 -4.14
CA ALA A 8 -0.84 14.83 -5.37
C ALA A 8 -0.45 13.62 -6.24
N LEU A 9 0.08 12.55 -5.61
CA LEU A 9 0.41 11.31 -6.32
C LEU A 9 -0.83 10.59 -6.85
N ARG A 10 -1.96 10.58 -6.12
CA ARG A 10 -3.21 9.97 -6.60
C ARG A 10 -3.79 10.75 -7.77
N ASP A 11 -3.74 12.08 -7.72
CA ASP A 11 -4.22 12.94 -8.80
C ASP A 11 -3.36 12.75 -10.06
N GLU A 12 -2.04 12.71 -9.91
CA GLU A 12 -1.11 12.45 -11.01
C GLU A 12 -1.33 11.05 -11.60
N ALA A 13 -1.40 10.02 -10.76
CA ALA A 13 -1.64 8.64 -11.18
C ALA A 13 -2.92 8.50 -12.03
N ARG A 14 -4.00 9.15 -11.62
CA ARG A 14 -5.28 9.16 -12.36
C ARG A 14 -5.19 9.96 -13.66
N ALA A 15 -4.42 11.05 -13.68
CA ALA A 15 -4.27 11.88 -14.86
C ALA A 15 -3.42 11.20 -15.95
N THR A 16 -2.44 10.38 -15.56
CA THR A 16 -1.51 9.72 -16.49
C THR A 16 -1.83 8.25 -16.76
N ASP A 17 -2.78 7.66 -16.03
CA ASP A 17 -3.03 6.20 -16.03
C ASP A 17 -1.76 5.40 -15.69
N GLU A 18 -1.00 5.90 -14.71
CA GLU A 18 0.24 5.27 -14.25
C GLU A 18 0.18 5.07 -12.74
N ARG A 19 0.98 4.12 -12.23
CA ARG A 19 1.14 3.96 -10.78
C ARG A 19 2.14 4.96 -10.22
N ARG A 20 1.89 5.41 -8.99
CA ARG A 20 2.79 6.27 -8.22
C ARG A 20 3.18 5.58 -6.92
N LEU A 21 4.43 5.79 -6.49
CA LEU A 21 4.99 5.17 -5.30
C LEU A 21 5.25 6.22 -4.23
N LEU A 22 4.75 5.97 -3.02
CA LEU A 22 5.09 6.74 -1.82
C LEU A 22 5.92 5.85 -0.89
N VAL A 23 7.15 6.27 -0.56
CA VAL A 23 8.04 5.55 0.35
C VAL A 23 8.04 6.22 1.72
N CYS A 24 7.64 5.47 2.74
CA CYS A 24 7.69 5.92 4.15
C CYS A 24 8.93 5.32 4.82
N ALA A 25 10.03 6.07 4.85
CA ALA A 25 11.28 5.62 5.47
C ALA A 25 11.39 6.11 6.93
N GLY A 26 11.95 5.26 7.80
CA GLY A 26 12.12 5.56 9.21
C GLY A 26 11.89 4.32 10.07
N GLU A 27 11.64 4.54 11.37
CA GLU A 27 11.25 3.47 12.27
C GLU A 27 9.96 2.78 11.78
N ARG A 28 9.97 1.44 11.79
CA ARG A 28 8.96 0.61 11.13
C ARG A 28 7.52 0.90 11.58
N THR A 29 7.27 1.04 12.88
CA THR A 29 5.90 1.25 13.38
C THR A 29 5.38 2.65 13.01
N PRO A 30 6.10 3.76 13.31
CA PRO A 30 5.68 5.08 12.87
C PRO A 30 5.53 5.21 11.35
N SER A 31 6.43 4.63 10.56
CA SER A 31 6.35 4.70 9.10
C SER A 31 5.19 3.90 8.53
N PHE A 32 4.87 2.73 9.12
CA PHE A 32 3.71 1.93 8.74
C PHE A 32 2.40 2.66 9.06
N SER A 33 2.25 3.23 10.26
CA SER A 33 1.07 4.03 10.61
C SER A 33 0.92 5.24 9.69
N ALA A 34 2.01 5.93 9.37
CA ALA A 34 1.99 7.06 8.42
C ALA A 34 1.57 6.64 7.00
N ALA A 35 1.94 5.44 6.56
CA ALA A 35 1.53 4.90 5.27
C ALA A 35 0.01 4.61 5.24
N LEU A 36 -0.53 4.00 6.29
CA LEU A 36 -1.98 3.78 6.43
C LEU A 36 -2.75 5.11 6.43
N ASP A 37 -2.29 6.09 7.21
CA ASP A 37 -2.86 7.45 7.25
C ASP A 37 -2.84 8.16 5.88
N ALA A 38 -1.81 7.90 5.08
CA ALA A 38 -1.67 8.48 3.75
C ALA A 38 -2.64 7.87 2.74
N VAL A 39 -2.85 6.54 2.80
CA VAL A 39 -3.83 5.83 1.98
C VAL A 39 -5.25 6.22 2.36
N ASP A 40 -5.59 6.23 3.66
CA ASP A 40 -6.88 6.71 4.18
C ASP A 40 -7.26 8.10 3.65
N ALA A 41 -6.28 8.99 3.47
CA ALA A 41 -6.52 10.35 2.99
C ALA A 41 -6.88 10.46 1.49
N VAL A 42 -6.75 9.38 0.71
CA VAL A 42 -6.89 9.39 -0.76
C VAL A 42 -7.82 8.32 -1.32
N VAL A 43 -8.23 7.35 -0.49
CA VAL A 43 -9.13 6.26 -0.92
C VAL A 43 -10.58 6.54 -0.53
N THR A 44 -11.51 5.96 -1.27
CA THR A 44 -12.94 5.96 -0.95
C THR A 44 -13.38 4.56 -0.50
N PRO A 45 -14.60 4.39 0.06
CA PRO A 45 -15.13 3.07 0.40
C PRO A 45 -15.26 2.10 -0.79
N ASP A 46 -15.27 2.61 -2.03
CA ASP A 46 -15.35 1.80 -3.25
C ASP A 46 -13.96 1.36 -3.77
N ASP A 47 -12.88 1.99 -3.30
CA ASP A 47 -11.50 1.64 -3.70
C ASP A 47 -11.09 0.30 -3.07
N ARG A 48 -10.49 -0.58 -3.88
CA ARG A 48 -9.94 -1.85 -3.42
C ARG A 48 -8.52 -1.63 -2.88
N VAL A 49 -8.41 -1.53 -1.56
CA VAL A 49 -7.14 -1.38 -0.86
C VAL A 49 -6.64 -2.74 -0.39
N THR A 50 -5.34 -2.97 -0.42
CA THR A 50 -4.72 -4.15 0.19
C THR A 50 -3.52 -3.75 1.02
N VAL A 51 -3.40 -4.31 2.22
CA VAL A 51 -2.19 -4.18 3.04
C VAL A 51 -1.42 -5.48 2.94
N VAL A 52 -0.14 -5.43 2.60
CA VAL A 52 0.75 -6.59 2.58
C VAL A 52 1.76 -6.45 3.70
N SER A 53 1.59 -7.23 4.77
CA SER A 53 2.40 -7.09 5.97
C SER A 53 2.51 -8.37 6.77
N THR A 54 3.60 -8.51 7.53
CA THR A 54 3.77 -9.55 8.56
C THR A 54 3.14 -9.15 9.90
N ARG A 55 2.54 -7.96 9.99
CA ARG A 55 1.89 -7.44 11.18
C ARG A 55 0.52 -8.08 11.39
N ASP A 56 0.22 -8.40 12.64
CA ASP A 56 -1.09 -8.87 13.08
C ASP A 56 -2.03 -7.72 13.45
N ASP A 57 -1.49 -6.51 13.61
CA ASP A 57 -2.19 -5.28 14.01
C ASP A 57 -2.59 -4.38 12.84
N ALA A 58 -2.61 -4.89 11.60
CA ALA A 58 -3.09 -4.12 10.45
C ALA A 58 -4.62 -3.97 10.49
N ASP A 59 -5.09 -2.72 10.53
CA ASP A 59 -6.50 -2.30 10.55
C ASP A 59 -6.84 -1.60 9.21
N PRO A 60 -7.94 -1.92 8.50
CA PRO A 60 -9.03 -2.83 8.85
C PRO A 60 -8.68 -4.33 8.74
N PRO A 61 -9.15 -5.18 9.68
CA PRO A 61 -9.02 -6.63 9.61
C PRO A 61 -9.90 -7.19 8.49
N GLY A 62 -9.31 -7.48 7.32
CA GLY A 62 -10.01 -8.12 6.20
C GLY A 62 -9.25 -8.06 4.88
N ASP A 63 -8.57 -6.95 4.62
CA ASP A 63 -7.82 -6.72 3.38
C ASP A 63 -6.29 -6.80 3.56
N SER A 64 -5.85 -7.39 4.68
CA SER A 64 -4.44 -7.65 4.97
C SER A 64 -4.03 -9.04 4.46
N VAL A 65 -2.96 -9.08 3.68
CA VAL A 65 -2.38 -10.29 3.09
C VAL A 65 -0.96 -10.46 3.62
N ARG A 66 -0.65 -11.66 4.09
CA ARG A 66 0.71 -12.02 4.47
C ARG A 66 1.61 -12.05 3.21
N PRO A 67 2.88 -11.61 3.25
CA PRO A 67 3.78 -11.61 2.10
C PRO A 67 3.83 -12.95 1.35
N GLU A 68 3.80 -14.08 2.06
CA GLU A 68 3.85 -15.43 1.50
C GLU A 68 2.59 -15.79 0.70
N ARG A 69 1.52 -15.01 0.87
CA ARG A 69 0.24 -15.16 0.19
C ARG A 69 0.00 -14.10 -0.88
N ALA A 70 0.95 -13.18 -1.13
CA ALA A 70 0.77 -12.09 -2.10
C ALA A 70 0.49 -12.58 -3.53
N THR A 71 0.84 -13.81 -3.87
CA THR A 71 0.44 -14.47 -5.13
C THR A 71 -1.08 -14.50 -5.33
N SER A 72 -1.89 -14.46 -4.26
CA SER A 72 -3.36 -14.38 -4.36
C SER A 72 -3.87 -13.05 -4.88
N LEU A 73 -3.01 -12.03 -4.99
CA LEU A 73 -3.36 -10.73 -5.58
C LEU A 73 -3.31 -10.74 -7.11
N LEU A 74 -2.58 -11.70 -7.70
CA LEU A 74 -2.44 -11.82 -9.14
C LEU A 74 -3.79 -12.06 -9.82
N GLY A 75 -3.97 -11.44 -10.99
CA GLY A 75 -5.22 -11.54 -11.76
C GLY A 75 -6.34 -10.66 -11.22
N SER A 76 -6.04 -9.71 -10.33
CA SER A 76 -7.05 -8.81 -9.80
C SER A 76 -6.48 -7.43 -9.51
N THR A 77 -7.29 -6.40 -9.78
CA THR A 77 -6.87 -5.00 -9.70
C THR A 77 -7.08 -4.45 -8.29
N ARG A 78 -6.16 -3.57 -7.85
CA ARG A 78 -6.26 -2.81 -6.61
C ARG A 78 -6.03 -1.35 -6.92
N ASP A 79 -6.77 -0.49 -6.23
CA ASP A 79 -6.65 0.95 -6.34
C ASP A 79 -5.49 1.49 -5.51
N ALA A 80 -5.15 0.79 -4.42
CA ALA A 80 -3.98 1.08 -3.60
C ALA A 80 -3.45 -0.20 -2.93
N VAL A 81 -2.13 -0.28 -2.78
CA VAL A 81 -1.47 -1.33 -1.99
C VAL A 81 -0.48 -0.69 -1.02
N VAL A 82 -0.54 -1.09 0.25
CA VAL A 82 0.46 -0.75 1.27
C VAL A 82 1.37 -1.95 1.46
N LEU A 83 2.65 -1.82 1.15
CA LEU A 83 3.65 -2.88 1.37
C LEU A 83 4.51 -2.54 2.60
N ASP A 84 4.42 -3.34 3.66
CA ASP A 84 5.31 -3.26 4.82
C ASP A 84 6.62 -3.97 4.53
N ALA A 85 7.57 -3.21 3.98
CA ALA A 85 8.94 -3.64 3.72
C ALA A 85 9.87 -3.45 4.93
N GLY A 86 9.35 -3.09 6.10
CA GLY A 86 10.18 -2.71 7.26
C GLY A 86 10.78 -3.89 8.03
N ALA A 87 10.22 -5.09 7.87
CA ALA A 87 10.77 -6.32 8.46
C ALA A 87 11.65 -7.10 7.48
N ASP A 88 11.22 -7.18 6.22
CA ASP A 88 11.94 -7.85 5.14
C ASP A 88 11.48 -7.26 3.78
N PHE A 89 12.30 -7.39 2.74
CA PHE A 89 12.00 -6.88 1.40
C PHE A 89 12.36 -7.91 0.32
N SER A 90 11.43 -8.12 -0.60
CA SER A 90 11.61 -9.01 -1.75
C SER A 90 11.25 -8.30 -3.05
N PRO A 91 12.16 -8.27 -4.05
CA PRO A 91 11.85 -7.75 -5.39
C PRO A 91 10.70 -8.50 -6.06
N THR A 92 10.59 -9.82 -5.81
CA THR A 92 9.48 -10.64 -6.32
C THR A 92 8.16 -10.18 -5.73
N LEU A 93 8.12 -9.95 -4.41
CA LEU A 93 6.93 -9.44 -3.74
C LEU A 93 6.54 -8.07 -4.27
N LEU A 94 7.51 -7.17 -4.45
CA LEU A 94 7.28 -5.87 -5.06
C LEU A 94 6.66 -6.03 -6.46
N GLY A 95 7.22 -6.91 -7.29
CA GLY A 95 6.68 -7.22 -8.63
C GLY A 95 5.24 -7.72 -8.61
N GLN A 96 4.87 -8.54 -7.62
CA GLN A 96 3.51 -9.06 -7.46
C GLN A 96 2.50 -7.97 -7.08
N VAL A 97 2.90 -6.98 -6.28
CA VAL A 97 1.98 -5.93 -5.81
C VAL A 97 1.84 -4.74 -6.75
N VAL A 98 2.86 -4.48 -7.59
CA VAL A 98 2.80 -3.39 -8.57
C VAL A 98 2.06 -3.76 -9.86
N GLY A 99 1.89 -5.07 -10.13
CA GLY A 99 1.04 -5.59 -11.21
C GLY A 99 -0.43 -5.23 -11.00
#